data_AF-A0AAP2XYG8-F1
#
_entry.id   AF-A0AAP2XYG8-F1
#
_cell.length_a   1.000
_cell.length_b   1.000
_cell.length_c   1.000
_cell.angle_alpha   90.00
_cell.angle_beta   90.00
_cell.angle_gamma   90.00
#
_symmetry.space_group_name_H-M   'P 1'
#
loop_
_entity.id
_entity.type
_entity.pdbx_description
1 polymer ?
#
loop_
_entity_poly.entity_id
_entity_poly.type
_entity_poly.pdbx_seq_one_letter_code
_entity_poly.pdbx_strand_id
1 'polypeptide(L)'
;MAANSDRPRRRRWPWVLGGTAFFATAAVVLALVFQFGLPWWSGDGDHNHVYVSPDGARQHYQVHVPPQHDGSTPLPVMMAIHGCGMTGFGWNSMKASTQFTALADREGFIVVYPTQRPFENSVNCWNSADARNQIRDAGEPALLAGVARARLAWSFAERHDNR
;
A
#
# COMPACT_ATOMS: atom_id res chain seq x y z
N MET A 1 30.12 -37.86 -58.91
CA MET A 1 30.52 -36.75 -57.99
C MET A 1 30.02 -35.45 -58.62
N ALA A 2 29.27 -34.54 -58.00
CA ALA A 2 28.93 -34.30 -56.61
C ALA A 2 27.47 -33.78 -56.52
N ALA A 3 26.76 -34.14 -55.44
CA ALA A 3 25.44 -33.62 -55.14
C ALA A 3 25.55 -32.17 -54.62
N ASN A 4 24.84 -31.24 -55.23
CA ASN A 4 24.70 -29.88 -54.73
C ASN A 4 23.80 -29.91 -53.49
N SER A 5 24.33 -29.51 -52.33
CA SER A 5 23.60 -29.53 -51.06
C SER A 5 22.88 -28.20 -50.87
N ASP A 6 21.59 -28.16 -51.18
CA ASP A 6 20.71 -27.09 -50.73
C ASP A 6 20.58 -27.14 -49.20
N ARG A 7 21.23 -26.20 -48.51
CA ARG A 7 21.04 -26.03 -47.07
C ARG A 7 19.75 -25.24 -46.83
N PRO A 8 18.76 -25.77 -46.08
CA PRO A 8 17.55 -25.03 -45.79
C PRO A 8 17.85 -23.80 -44.91
N ARG A 9 17.40 -22.61 -45.34
CA ARG A 9 17.45 -21.37 -44.55
C ARG A 9 16.63 -21.58 -43.27
N ARG A 10 17.31 -21.78 -42.14
CA ARG A 10 16.70 -21.83 -40.81
C ARG A 10 15.93 -20.52 -40.56
N ARG A 11 14.60 -20.59 -40.52
CA ARG A 11 13.71 -19.46 -40.26
C ARG A 11 13.86 -19.03 -38.80
N ARG A 12 14.56 -17.92 -38.56
CA ARG A 12 14.90 -17.37 -37.23
C ARG A 12 13.70 -16.75 -36.48
N TRP A 13 12.47 -17.24 -36.68
CA TRP A 13 11.27 -16.54 -36.21
C TRP A 13 10.69 -16.91 -34.83
N PRO A 14 11.01 -18.04 -34.16
CA PRO A 14 10.38 -18.31 -32.86
C PRO A 14 10.95 -17.46 -31.70
N TRP A 15 12.19 -16.96 -31.79
CA TRP A 15 12.82 -16.16 -30.72
C TRP A 15 12.35 -14.70 -30.68
N VAL A 16 11.92 -14.15 -31.82
CA VAL A 16 11.56 -12.73 -31.93
C VAL A 16 10.21 -12.44 -31.26
N LEU A 17 9.24 -13.35 -31.35
CA LEU A 17 7.94 -13.22 -30.70
C LEU A 17 7.99 -13.53 -29.20
N GLY A 18 8.86 -14.45 -28.76
CA GLY A 18 9.08 -14.72 -27.34
C GLY A 18 9.76 -13.56 -26.61
N GLY A 19 10.70 -12.88 -27.28
CA GLY A 19 11.38 -11.71 -26.74
C GLY A 19 10.43 -10.52 -26.52
N THR A 20 9.56 -10.20 -27.48
CA THR A 20 8.64 -9.06 -27.35
C THR A 20 7.61 -9.24 -26.23
N ALA A 21 7.06 -10.44 -26.08
CA ALA A 21 6.16 -10.75 -24.96
C ALA A 21 6.87 -10.65 -23.60
N PHE A 22 8.14 -11.10 -23.52
CA PHE A 22 8.95 -10.97 -22.31
C PHE A 22 9.23 -9.51 -21.95
N PHE A 23 9.65 -8.69 -22.91
CA PHE A 23 9.92 -7.26 -22.67
C PHE A 23 8.65 -6.49 -22.28
N ALA A 24 7.51 -6.77 -22.90
CA ALA A 24 6.24 -6.15 -22.54
C ALA A 24 5.83 -6.51 -21.10
N THR A 25 5.95 -7.78 -20.72
CA THR A 25 5.64 -8.24 -19.36
C THR A 25 6.59 -7.63 -18.33
N ALA A 26 7.89 -7.60 -18.63
CA ALA A 26 8.90 -6.98 -17.76
C ALA A 26 8.65 -5.47 -17.59
N ALA A 27 8.26 -4.76 -18.65
CA ALA A 27 7.93 -3.33 -18.59
C ALA A 27 6.69 -3.07 -17.71
N VAL A 28 5.66 -3.92 -17.78
CA VAL A 28 4.49 -3.82 -16.89
C VAL A 28 4.89 -4.08 -15.44
N VAL A 29 5.70 -5.11 -15.16
CA VAL A 29 6.17 -5.40 -13.79
C VAL A 29 7.02 -4.24 -13.25
N LEU A 30 7.94 -3.70 -14.05
CA LEU A 30 8.74 -2.52 -13.67
C LEU A 30 7.87 -1.30 -13.42
N ALA A 31 6.87 -1.05 -14.26
CA ALA A 31 5.93 0.06 -14.06
C ALA A 31 5.12 -0.13 -12.77
N LEU A 32 4.67 -1.35 -12.46
CA LEU A 32 3.98 -1.65 -11.21
C LEU A 32 4.90 -1.48 -9.99
N VAL A 33 6.16 -1.95 -10.06
CA VAL A 33 7.16 -1.76 -9.00
C VAL A 33 7.49 -0.27 -8.80
N PHE A 34 7.58 0.49 -9.88
CA PHE A 34 7.86 1.92 -9.81
C PHE A 34 6.65 2.70 -9.26
N GLN A 35 5.43 2.36 -9.69
CA GLN A 35 4.19 3.02 -9.28
C GLN A 35 3.84 2.71 -7.82
N PHE A 36 4.00 1.45 -7.40
CA PHE A 36 3.55 0.96 -6.09
C PHE A 36 4.69 0.74 -5.08
N GLY A 37 5.95 0.94 -5.49
CA GLY A 37 7.12 0.57 -4.71
C GLY A 37 7.30 -0.95 -4.60
N LEU A 38 8.42 -1.36 -4.03
CA LEU A 38 8.60 -2.75 -3.64
C LEU A 38 7.85 -3.00 -2.31
N PRO A 39 7.17 -4.15 -2.13
CA PRO A 39 6.39 -4.47 -0.94
C PRO A 39 7.14 -4.36 0.41
N TRP A 40 8.47 -4.35 0.36
CA TRP A 40 9.40 -4.30 1.50
C TRP A 40 10.02 -2.92 1.74
N TRP A 41 9.49 -1.85 1.13
CA TRP A 41 9.91 -0.49 1.50
C TRP A 41 9.23 -0.05 2.80
N SER A 42 9.58 -0.74 3.87
CA SER A 42 9.18 -0.52 5.26
C SER A 42 10.45 -0.23 6.07
N GLY A 43 10.44 0.84 6.85
CA GLY A 43 11.46 1.12 7.85
C GLY A 43 11.17 0.40 9.16
N ASP A 44 12.08 0.55 10.13
CA ASP A 44 11.85 0.06 11.48
C ASP A 44 10.56 0.69 12.06
N GLY A 45 9.74 -0.14 12.71
CA GLY A 45 8.44 0.27 13.27
C GLY A 45 7.28 0.34 12.26
N ASP A 46 7.52 0.05 10.97
CA ASP A 46 6.45 0.01 9.97
C ASP A 46 5.79 -1.37 9.87
N HIS A 47 4.46 -1.40 9.97
CA HIS A 47 3.66 -2.62 9.92
C HIS A 47 2.50 -2.49 8.93
N ASN A 48 2.42 -3.40 7.96
CA ASN A 48 1.32 -3.45 6.99
C ASN A 48 0.12 -4.21 7.57
N HIS A 49 -1.07 -3.66 7.42
CA HIS A 49 -2.30 -4.24 7.96
C HIS A 49 -3.49 -4.11 7.00
N VAL A 50 -4.52 -4.89 7.30
CA VAL A 50 -5.82 -4.83 6.63
C VAL A 50 -6.90 -4.78 7.69
N TYR A 51 -7.79 -3.79 7.60
CA TYR A 51 -9.03 -3.76 8.36
C TYR A 51 -10.13 -4.37 7.49
N VAL A 52 -10.95 -5.23 8.09
CA VAL A 52 -12.12 -5.82 7.44
C VAL A 52 -13.36 -5.33 8.17
N SER A 53 -14.24 -4.62 7.48
CA SER A 53 -15.50 -4.15 8.06
C SER A 53 -16.51 -5.30 8.19
N PRO A 54 -17.58 -5.13 8.98
CA PRO A 54 -18.61 -6.15 9.16
C PRO A 54 -19.28 -6.63 7.86
N ASP A 55 -19.35 -5.77 6.84
CA ASP A 55 -19.87 -6.07 5.50
C ASP A 55 -18.81 -6.69 4.56
N GLY A 56 -17.60 -6.96 5.06
CA GLY A 56 -16.52 -7.62 4.34
C GLY A 56 -15.63 -6.70 3.49
N ALA A 57 -15.89 -5.38 3.46
CA ALA A 57 -14.99 -4.45 2.79
C ALA A 57 -13.61 -4.39 3.47
N ARG A 58 -12.56 -4.28 2.65
CA ARG A 58 -11.16 -4.37 3.11
C ARG A 58 -10.46 -3.03 2.91
N GLN A 59 -9.87 -2.50 3.97
CA GLN A 59 -9.08 -1.27 3.96
C GLN A 59 -7.61 -1.59 4.27
N HIS A 60 -6.72 -1.35 3.30
CA HIS A 60 -5.28 -1.53 3.45
C HIS A 60 -4.64 -0.26 4.04
N TYR A 61 -3.66 -0.45 4.93
CA TYR A 61 -2.92 0.65 5.54
C TYR A 61 -1.58 0.17 6.09
N GLN A 62 -0.64 1.11 6.24
CA GLN A 62 0.60 0.92 7.00
C GLN A 62 0.51 1.70 8.31
N VAL A 63 1.02 1.12 9.39
CA VAL A 63 1.13 1.74 10.70
C VAL A 63 2.61 1.96 10.98
N HIS A 64 2.96 3.15 11.45
CA HIS A 64 4.26 3.43 11.99
C HIS A 64 4.18 3.56 13.51
N VAL A 65 4.91 2.71 14.22
CA VAL A 65 5.05 2.71 15.67
C VAL A 65 6.47 3.18 16.02
N PRO A 66 6.63 4.18 16.89
CA PRO A 66 7.96 4.64 17.30
C PRO A 66 8.83 3.47 17.79
N PRO A 67 10.06 3.26 17.28
CA PRO A 67 10.89 2.10 17.65
C PRO A 67 11.22 1.99 19.14
N GLN A 68 11.16 3.09 19.88
CA GLN A 68 11.37 3.13 21.33
C GLN A 68 10.14 2.70 22.13
N HIS A 69 9.00 2.49 21.46
CA HIS A 69 7.76 2.11 22.10
C HIS A 69 7.74 0.61 22.42
N ASP A 70 7.67 0.29 23.72
CA ASP A 70 7.68 -1.08 24.25
C ASP A 70 6.29 -1.70 24.42
N GLY A 71 5.23 -1.02 23.95
CA GLY A 71 3.83 -1.48 24.08
C GLY A 71 3.22 -1.27 25.48
N SER A 72 3.96 -0.73 26.45
CA SER A 72 3.49 -0.60 27.84
C SER A 72 2.52 0.57 28.06
N THR A 73 2.60 1.61 27.22
CA THR A 73 1.81 2.84 27.34
C THR A 73 0.98 3.10 26.07
N PRO A 74 -0.30 3.49 26.17
CA PRO A 74 -1.04 3.85 24.97
C PRO A 74 -0.46 5.12 24.36
N LEU A 75 -0.18 5.07 23.06
CA LEU A 75 0.17 6.25 22.29
C LEU A 75 -1.05 6.85 21.58
N PRO A 76 -1.10 8.19 21.40
CA PRO A 76 -2.04 8.83 20.50
C PRO A 76 -1.89 8.27 19.07
N VAL A 77 -2.99 8.31 18.31
CA VAL A 77 -3.01 7.86 16.92
C VAL A 77 -3.33 9.04 16.00
N MET A 78 -2.49 9.27 15.00
CA MET A 78 -2.73 10.22 13.91
C MET A 78 -2.97 9.45 12.61
N MET A 79 -4.04 9.78 11.89
CA MET A 79 -4.30 9.22 10.55
C MET A 79 -3.87 10.23 9.48
N ALA A 80 -2.89 9.86 8.66
CA ALA A 80 -2.37 10.69 7.58
C ALA A 80 -2.93 10.23 6.23
N ILE A 81 -3.91 10.96 5.71
CA ILE A 81 -4.70 10.59 4.53
C ILE A 81 -4.09 11.23 3.28
N HIS A 82 -3.76 10.42 2.27
CA HIS A 82 -3.14 10.90 1.03
C HIS A 82 -4.06 11.74 0.13
N GLY A 83 -3.45 12.57 -0.73
CA GLY A 83 -4.15 13.26 -1.80
C GLY A 83 -4.41 12.37 -3.03
N CYS A 84 -5.07 12.93 -4.04
CA CYS A 84 -5.31 12.25 -5.31
C CYS A 84 -4.00 11.82 -6.00
N GLY A 85 -3.99 10.66 -6.64
CA GLY A 85 -2.84 10.12 -7.37
C GLY A 85 -1.72 9.58 -6.49
N MET A 86 -1.86 9.64 -5.16
CA MET A 86 -0.90 9.13 -4.18
C MET A 86 -1.42 7.88 -3.49
N THR A 87 -0.57 7.17 -2.76
CA THR A 87 -0.94 6.09 -1.84
C THR A 87 -0.71 6.50 -0.37
N GLY A 88 -1.10 5.67 0.60
CA GLY A 88 -0.75 5.89 2.00
C GLY A 88 0.75 5.75 2.26
N PHE A 89 1.34 4.67 1.73
CA PHE A 89 2.76 4.31 1.86
C PHE A 89 3.35 3.85 0.52
N GLY A 90 4.67 3.79 0.40
CA GLY A 90 5.41 3.55 -0.86
C GLY A 90 6.08 4.82 -1.38
N TRP A 91 6.50 4.81 -2.65
CA TRP A 91 7.27 5.92 -3.24
C TRP A 91 6.47 7.23 -3.37
N ASN A 92 5.36 7.20 -4.11
CA ASN A 92 4.47 8.35 -4.28
C ASN A 92 3.34 8.31 -3.24
N SER A 93 3.69 8.59 -1.99
CA SER A 93 2.79 8.36 -0.86
C SER A 93 2.77 9.47 0.17
N MET A 94 1.70 9.54 0.97
CA MET A 94 1.61 10.46 2.10
C MET A 94 2.75 10.24 3.10
N LYS A 95 3.15 8.99 3.33
CA LYS A 95 4.30 8.65 4.19
C LYS A 95 5.61 9.20 3.63
N ALA A 96 5.88 9.03 2.34
CA ALA A 96 7.13 9.48 1.73
C ALA A 96 7.17 11.00 1.49
N SER A 97 6.02 11.64 1.31
CA SER A 97 5.92 13.09 1.09
C SER A 97 5.89 13.91 2.39
N THR A 98 5.81 13.26 3.54
CA THR A 98 5.74 13.93 4.85
C THR A 98 6.86 13.47 5.76
N GLN A 99 7.06 14.22 6.85
CA GLN A 99 8.00 13.86 7.91
C GLN A 99 7.27 13.30 9.15
N PHE A 100 6.03 12.82 8.98
CA PHE A 100 5.21 12.41 10.11
C PHE A 100 5.76 11.21 10.86
N THR A 101 6.44 10.28 10.17
CA THR A 101 7.16 9.17 10.80
C THR A 101 8.28 9.69 11.72
N ALA A 102 9.16 10.55 11.22
CA ALA A 102 10.23 11.14 12.04
C ALA A 102 9.70 12.02 13.19
N LEU A 103 8.54 12.66 12.98
CA LEU A 103 7.84 13.41 14.02
C LEU A 103 7.25 12.47 15.09
N ALA A 104 6.67 11.34 14.69
CA ALA A 104 6.16 10.30 15.57
C ALA A 104 7.24 9.71 16.47
N ASP A 105 8.40 9.40 15.90
CA ASP A 105 9.56 8.91 16.66
C ASP A 105 10.00 9.90 17.75
N ARG A 106 9.94 11.19 17.43
CA ARG A 106 10.41 12.24 18.35
C ARG A 106 9.39 12.59 19.43
N GLU A 107 8.10 12.67 19.07
CA GLU A 107 7.05 13.19 19.96
C GLU A 107 6.17 12.09 20.58
N GLY A 108 6.36 10.83 20.18
CA GLY A 108 5.68 9.68 20.78
C GLY A 108 4.21 9.56 20.39
N PHE A 109 3.93 9.31 19.11
CA PHE A 109 2.59 8.95 18.63
C PHE A 109 2.67 7.95 17.47
N ILE A 110 1.57 7.24 17.22
CA ILE A 110 1.44 6.28 16.13
C ILE A 110 0.90 7.01 14.89
N VAL A 111 1.44 6.70 13.71
CA VAL A 111 0.89 7.19 12.43
C VAL A 111 0.26 6.06 11.64
N VAL A 112 -0.95 6.29 11.14
CA VAL A 112 -1.66 5.36 10.26
C VAL A 112 -1.77 5.99 8.87
N TYR A 113 -1.25 5.27 7.88
CA TYR A 113 -1.23 5.67 6.47
C TYR A 113 -2.15 4.74 5.65
N PRO A 114 -3.46 5.03 5.55
CA PRO A 114 -4.37 4.26 4.70
C PRO A 114 -4.13 4.52 3.23
N THR A 115 -4.33 3.50 2.40
CA THR A 115 -4.32 3.62 0.93
C THR A 115 -5.73 3.39 0.42
N GLN A 116 -6.25 4.28 -0.43
CA GLN A 116 -7.55 4.10 -1.09
C GLN A 116 -7.64 2.71 -1.74
N ARG A 117 -8.82 2.09 -1.64
CA ARG A 117 -9.06 0.76 -2.19
C ARG A 117 -8.97 0.80 -3.72
N PRO A 118 -8.41 -0.24 -4.34
CA PRO A 118 -8.35 -0.33 -5.79
C PRO A 118 -9.74 -0.20 -6.43
N PHE A 119 -9.80 0.44 -7.59
CA PHE A 119 -11.00 0.57 -8.44
C PHE A 119 -12.16 1.39 -7.86
N GLU A 120 -12.03 1.99 -6.67
CA GLU A 120 -13.03 2.92 -6.13
C GLU A 120 -12.98 4.30 -6.78
N ASN A 121 -11.81 4.70 -7.30
CA ASN A 121 -11.61 5.97 -7.98
C ASN A 121 -10.50 5.82 -9.05
N SER A 122 -10.73 6.37 -10.25
CA SER A 122 -9.83 6.21 -11.40
C SER A 122 -8.46 6.88 -11.22
N VAL A 123 -8.36 7.87 -10.34
CA VAL A 123 -7.11 8.59 -10.02
C VAL A 123 -6.72 8.43 -8.55
N ASN A 124 -7.20 7.37 -7.89
CA ASN A 124 -6.91 7.05 -6.49
C ASN A 124 -7.21 8.21 -5.51
N CYS A 125 -8.26 8.99 -5.76
CA CYS A 125 -8.77 9.95 -4.78
C CYS A 125 -9.69 9.26 -3.76
N TRP A 126 -9.83 9.87 -2.58
CA TRP A 126 -10.99 9.65 -1.71
C TRP A 126 -12.23 10.26 -2.35
N ASN A 127 -13.35 9.54 -2.38
CA ASN A 127 -14.58 9.94 -3.04
C ASN A 127 -15.42 10.90 -2.16
N SER A 128 -14.79 11.96 -1.65
CA SER A 128 -15.40 12.92 -0.71
C SER A 128 -16.55 13.73 -1.31
N ALA A 129 -16.56 13.92 -2.62
CA ALA A 129 -17.64 14.61 -3.34
C ALA A 129 -18.87 13.71 -3.58
N ASP A 130 -18.73 12.38 -3.43
CA ASP A 130 -19.85 11.45 -3.57
C ASP A 130 -20.73 11.51 -2.32
N ALA A 131 -22.02 11.80 -2.48
CA ALA A 131 -22.99 11.88 -1.39
C ALA A 131 -23.06 10.59 -0.56
N ARG A 132 -22.75 9.43 -1.15
CA ARG A 132 -22.69 8.14 -0.43
C ARG A 132 -21.58 8.11 0.63
N ASN A 133 -20.54 8.94 0.49
CA ASN A 133 -19.44 9.09 1.45
C ASN A 133 -19.63 10.28 2.41
N GLN A 134 -20.78 10.94 2.38
CA GLN A 134 -21.08 12.08 3.28
C GLN A 134 -22.07 11.69 4.39
N ILE A 135 -22.40 10.41 4.49
CA ILE A 135 -23.30 9.86 5.50
C ILE A 135 -22.45 9.28 6.63
N ARG A 136 -22.84 9.60 7.87
CA ARG A 136 -22.22 9.04 9.08
C ARG A 136 -22.27 7.50 9.04
N ASP A 137 -21.16 6.88 9.44
CA ASP A 137 -21.01 5.43 9.53
C ASP A 137 -21.28 4.67 8.20
N ALA A 138 -21.16 5.36 7.06
CA ALA A 138 -21.18 4.75 5.73
C ALA A 138 -19.93 5.08 4.90
N GLY A 139 -19.74 4.31 3.82
CA GLY A 139 -18.72 4.57 2.81
C GLY A 139 -17.28 4.53 3.32
N GLU A 140 -16.40 5.25 2.62
CA GLU A 140 -14.98 5.37 2.95
C GLU A 140 -14.73 5.91 4.37
N PRO A 141 -15.47 6.93 4.88
CA PRO A 141 -15.28 7.39 6.25
C PRO A 141 -15.55 6.32 7.30
N ALA A 142 -16.52 5.44 7.09
CA ALA A 142 -16.80 4.33 8.01
C ALA A 142 -15.66 3.31 8.06
N LEU A 143 -15.04 3.03 6.92
CA LEU A 143 -13.86 2.18 6.84
C LEU A 143 -12.68 2.79 7.59
N LEU A 144 -12.42 4.09 7.40
CA LEU A 144 -11.37 4.80 8.12
C LEU A 144 -11.64 4.88 9.62
N ALA A 145 -12.89 5.11 10.04
CA ALA A 145 -13.28 5.06 11.45
C ALA A 145 -13.07 3.66 12.04
N GLY A 146 -13.35 2.61 11.27
CA GLY A 146 -13.06 1.22 11.64
C GLY A 146 -11.58 0.96 11.87
N VAL A 147 -10.73 1.43 10.96
CA VAL A 147 -9.25 1.39 11.12
C VAL A 147 -8.82 2.10 12.40
N ALA A 148 -9.32 3.32 12.65
CA ALA A 148 -8.98 4.08 13.84
C ALA A 148 -9.36 3.35 15.13
N ARG A 149 -10.58 2.80 15.21
CA ARG A 149 -11.05 2.02 16.37
C ARG A 149 -10.21 0.75 16.59
N ALA A 150 -9.87 0.03 15.52
CA ALA A 150 -9.05 -1.17 15.61
C ALA A 150 -7.64 -0.86 16.17
N ARG A 151 -7.05 0.29 15.79
CA ARG A 151 -5.72 0.69 16.28
C ARG A 151 -5.73 1.21 17.71
N LEU A 152 -6.78 1.91 18.11
CA LEU A 152 -6.99 2.28 19.51
C LEU A 152 -7.18 1.04 20.39
N ALA A 153 -7.91 0.03 19.92
CA ALA A 153 -8.08 -1.22 20.65
C ALA A 153 -6.75 -1.99 20.76
N TRP A 154 -5.95 -2.03 19.69
CA TRP A 154 -4.62 -2.66 19.69
C TRP A 154 -3.67 -2.00 20.69
N SER A 155 -3.55 -0.67 20.70
CA SER A 155 -2.71 0.06 21.66
C SER A 155 -3.18 -0.09 23.12
N PHE A 156 -4.41 -0.56 23.32
CA PHE A 156 -4.96 -0.86 24.63
C PHE A 156 -4.79 -2.33 25.05
N ALA A 157 -4.82 -3.27 24.10
CA ALA A 157 -4.69 -4.70 24.35
C ALA A 157 -3.25 -5.10 24.72
N GLU A 158 -2.23 -4.47 24.15
CA GLU A 158 -0.81 -4.73 24.49
C GLU A 158 -0.48 -4.46 25.97
N ARG A 159 -1.22 -3.55 26.62
CA ARG A 159 -1.10 -3.35 28.07
C ARG A 159 -1.52 -4.53 28.92
N HIS A 160 -2.43 -5.37 28.41
CA HIS A 160 -3.02 -6.47 29.17
C HIS A 160 -2.20 -7.76 29.06
N ASP A 161 -1.42 -7.93 27.99
CA ASP A 161 -0.59 -9.11 27.76
C ASP A 161 0.82 -9.00 28.39
N ASN A 162 1.25 -7.77 28.73
CA ASN A 162 2.58 -7.50 29.34
C ASN A 162 2.53 -7.27 30.87
N ARG A 163 1.57 -7.91 31.57
CA ARG A 163 1.51 -7.96 33.05
C ARG A 163 1.39 -9.40 33.52
#